data_AF-V9HKE4-F1
#
_entry.id   AF-V9HKE4-F1
#
_cell.length_a   1.000
_cell.length_b   1.000
_cell.length_c   1.000
_cell.angle_alpha   90.00
_cell.angle_beta   90.00
_cell.angle_gamma   90.00
#
_symmetry.space_group_name_H-M   'P 1'
#
loop_
_entity.id
_entity.type
_entity.pdbx_description
1 polymer ?
#
loop_
_entity_poly.entity_id
_entity_poly.type
_entity_poly.pdbx_seq_one_letter_code
_entity_poly.pdbx_strand_id
1 'polypeptide(L)'
;MTWRIQSILPNQEPNLKNMNAYLQANLIHGSSPDAQFIFDAIYNIDLEGFVLTLMQVDNEMGFIEKEKRLLLKTRAELLEAIENYQINPLLMLTDEREHMEIYRG
;
A
#
# COMPACT_ATOMS: atom_id res chain seq x y z
N MET A 1 -14.27 1.47 13.89
CA MET A 1 -14.39 2.18 12.60
C MET A 1 -13.98 1.19 11.52
N THR A 2 -14.81 0.94 10.51
CA THR A 2 -14.58 -0.15 9.55
C THR A 2 -14.11 0.41 8.22
N TRP A 3 -12.85 0.14 7.85
CA TRP A 3 -12.30 0.46 6.54
C TRP A 3 -13.07 -0.26 5.43
N ARG A 4 -13.18 0.37 4.26
CA ARG A 4 -13.69 -0.28 3.05
C ARG A 4 -12.50 -0.84 2.29
N ILE A 5 -12.42 -2.16 2.13
CA ILE A 5 -11.30 -2.85 1.48
C ILE A 5 -11.82 -3.71 0.33
N GLN A 6 -11.15 -3.66 -0.80
CA GLN A 6 -11.30 -4.60 -1.89
C GLN A 6 -9.96 -5.27 -2.15
N SER A 7 -9.98 -6.59 -2.28
CA SER A 7 -8.76 -7.40 -2.41
C SER A 7 -8.98 -8.54 -3.38
N ILE A 8 -8.06 -8.65 -4.31
CA ILE A 8 -7.83 -9.82 -5.17
C ILE A 8 -6.49 -10.49 -4.83
N LEU A 9 -5.85 -10.06 -3.73
CA LEU A 9 -4.56 -10.55 -3.27
C LEU A 9 -4.64 -12.06 -3.03
N PRO A 10 -3.82 -12.89 -3.72
CA PRO A 10 -3.83 -14.33 -3.50
C PRO A 10 -3.45 -14.70 -2.06
N ASN A 11 -3.90 -15.86 -1.59
CA ASN A 11 -3.67 -16.30 -0.19
C ASN A 11 -2.26 -16.86 0.09
N GLN A 12 -1.41 -16.98 -0.93
CA GLN A 12 -0.06 -17.54 -0.83
C GLN A 12 0.99 -16.45 -1.00
N GLU A 13 2.28 -16.77 -0.89
CA GLU A 13 3.33 -15.87 -1.36
C GLU A 13 3.48 -15.94 -2.89
N PRO A 14 3.99 -14.88 -3.54
CA PRO A 14 4.36 -14.90 -4.95
C PRO A 14 5.34 -16.05 -5.24
N ASN A 15 5.02 -16.86 -6.23
CA ASN A 15 5.88 -17.93 -6.73
C ASN A 15 5.58 -18.19 -8.21
N LEU A 16 6.42 -19.00 -8.85
CA LEU A 16 6.30 -19.30 -10.28
C LEU A 16 4.93 -19.85 -10.71
N LYS A 17 4.18 -20.49 -9.81
CA LYS A 17 2.88 -21.09 -10.14
C LYS A 17 1.72 -20.10 -10.09
N ASN A 18 1.84 -19.03 -9.29
CA ASN A 18 0.76 -18.07 -9.05
C ASN A 18 1.10 -16.64 -9.50
N MET A 19 2.28 -16.41 -10.08
CA MET A 19 2.75 -15.07 -10.49
C MET A 19 1.74 -14.30 -11.35
N ASN A 20 1.01 -14.97 -12.25
CA ASN A 20 -0.02 -14.33 -13.09
C ASN A 20 -1.14 -13.65 -12.28
N ALA A 21 -1.42 -14.14 -11.07
CA ALA A 21 -2.40 -13.53 -10.17
C ALA A 21 -1.85 -12.26 -9.49
N TYR A 22 -0.52 -12.11 -9.41
CA TYR A 22 0.15 -10.91 -8.87
C TYR A 22 0.36 -9.81 -9.91
N LEU A 23 0.34 -10.16 -11.20
CA LEU A 23 0.46 -9.20 -12.31
C LEU A 23 -0.83 -8.41 -12.59
N GLN A 24 -1.86 -8.56 -11.74
CA GLN A 24 -3.09 -7.77 -11.84
C GLN A 24 -2.83 -6.33 -11.41
N ALA A 25 -3.52 -5.39 -12.06
CA ALA A 25 -3.53 -4.00 -11.60
C ALA A 25 -4.28 -3.94 -10.25
N ASN A 26 -3.60 -3.40 -9.23
CA ASN A 26 -4.12 -3.18 -7.88
C ASN A 26 -4.62 -4.45 -7.16
N LEU A 27 -3.74 -5.06 -6.37
CA LEU A 27 -4.01 -6.32 -5.66
C LEU A 27 -4.90 -6.14 -4.44
N ILE A 28 -4.70 -5.06 -3.71
CA ILE A 28 -5.50 -4.72 -2.53
C ILE A 28 -5.50 -3.21 -2.35
N HIS A 29 -6.67 -2.65 -2.11
CA HIS A 29 -6.82 -1.23 -1.84
C HIS A 29 -7.93 -1.00 -0.82
N GLY A 30 -7.89 0.15 -0.18
CA GLY A 30 -8.92 0.51 0.77
C GLY A 30 -8.95 1.99 1.13
N SER A 31 -10.05 2.38 1.76
CA SER A 31 -10.25 3.73 2.27
C SER A 31 -10.76 3.70 3.71
N SER A 32 -10.39 4.71 4.48
CA SER A 32 -11.01 5.03 5.76
C SER A 32 -12.51 5.34 5.57
N PRO A 33 -13.33 5.26 6.63
CA PRO A 33 -14.78 5.50 6.53
C PRO A 33 -15.16 6.88 5.98
N ASP A 34 -14.33 7.88 6.26
CA ASP A 34 -14.45 9.28 5.82
C ASP A 34 -13.72 9.56 4.49
N ALA A 35 -13.09 8.54 3.88
CA ALA A 35 -12.27 8.64 2.67
C ALA A 35 -11.06 9.58 2.77
N GLN A 36 -10.71 10.06 3.96
CA GLN A 36 -9.53 10.91 4.18
C GLN A 36 -8.22 10.15 3.99
N PHE A 37 -8.19 8.85 4.27
CA PHE A 37 -7.00 8.01 4.12
C PHE A 37 -7.30 6.88 3.15
N ILE A 38 -6.43 6.71 2.17
CA ILE A 38 -6.53 5.64 1.18
C ILE A 38 -5.20 4.90 1.05
N PHE A 39 -5.26 3.67 0.57
CA PHE A 39 -4.07 2.93 0.15
C PHE A 39 -4.38 2.05 -1.07
N ASP A 40 -3.35 1.74 -1.83
CA ASP A 40 -3.35 0.70 -2.88
C ASP A 40 -2.04 -0.07 -2.85
N ALA A 41 -2.07 -1.31 -3.30
CA ALA A 41 -0.87 -2.12 -3.41
C ALA A 41 -0.82 -2.90 -4.71
N ILE A 42 0.36 -2.94 -5.31
CA ILE A 42 0.67 -3.73 -6.50
C ILE A 42 1.86 -4.64 -6.21
N TYR A 43 2.05 -5.66 -7.06
CA TYR A 43 3.30 -6.40 -7.10
C TYR A 43 4.14 -5.90 -8.27
N ASN A 44 5.38 -5.50 -8.00
CA ASN A 44 6.35 -5.11 -9.01
C ASN A 44 7.30 -6.28 -9.25
N ILE A 45 7.28 -6.82 -10.47
CA ILE A 45 8.10 -7.97 -10.86
C ILE A 45 9.59 -7.63 -10.93
N ASP A 46 9.95 -6.40 -11.31
CA ASP A 46 11.35 -5.97 -11.43
C ASP A 46 12.00 -5.82 -10.05
N LEU A 47 11.20 -5.49 -9.03
CA LEU A 47 11.65 -5.38 -7.63
C LEU A 47 11.46 -6.67 -6.84
N GLU A 48 10.83 -7.68 -7.43
CA GLU A 48 10.37 -8.90 -6.78
C GLU A 48 9.71 -8.60 -5.43
N GLY A 49 8.75 -7.67 -5.42
CA GLY A 49 8.17 -7.15 -4.19
C GLY A 49 6.88 -6.38 -4.38
N PHE A 50 6.20 -6.10 -3.27
CA PHE A 50 5.01 -5.29 -3.21
C PHE A 50 5.37 -3.82 -3.07
N VAL A 51 4.65 -2.99 -3.81
CA VAL A 51 4.64 -1.54 -3.63
C VAL A 51 3.31 -1.19 -3.01
N LEU A 52 3.32 -0.72 -1.76
CA LEU A 52 2.15 -0.20 -1.05
C LEU A 52 2.20 1.32 -1.05
N THR A 53 1.22 1.95 -1.69
CA THR A 53 1.04 3.40 -1.71
C THR A 53 0.05 3.78 -0.61
N LEU A 54 0.48 4.63 0.32
CA LEU A 54 -0.33 5.20 1.38
C LEU A 54 -0.59 6.67 1.05
N MET A 55 -1.83 7.12 1.20
CA MET A 55 -2.20 8.50 0.87
C MET A 55 -3.19 9.10 1.86
N GLN A 56 -3.04 10.41 2.09
CA GLN A 56 -4.03 11.27 2.73
C GLN A 56 -4.63 12.21 1.70
N VAL A 57 -5.96 12.32 1.69
CA VAL A 57 -6.73 13.23 0.87
C VAL A 57 -7.05 14.49 1.67
N ASP A 58 -6.84 15.66 1.05
CA ASP A 58 -7.34 16.93 1.56
C ASP A 58 -8.86 17.00 1.36
N ASN A 59 -9.61 17.06 2.45
CA ASN A 59 -11.07 17.06 2.42
C ASN A 59 -11.67 18.35 1.85
N GLU A 60 -10.91 19.45 1.75
CA GLU A 60 -11.41 20.71 1.17
C GLU A 60 -11.26 20.74 -0.35
N MET A 61 -10.14 20.25 -0.87
CA MET A 61 -9.79 20.36 -2.29
C MET A 61 -9.88 19.03 -3.05
N GLY A 62 -9.93 17.89 -2.35
CA GLY A 62 -10.00 16.55 -2.92
C GLY A 62 -8.68 16.05 -3.54
N PHE A 63 -7.55 16.73 -3.30
CA PHE A 63 -6.23 16.32 -3.78
C PHE A 63 -5.50 15.44 -2.77
N ILE A 64 -4.48 14.71 -3.22
CA ILE A 64 -3.57 13.99 -2.33
C ILE A 64 -2.69 15.02 -1.61
N GLU A 65 -2.86 15.12 -0.29
CA GLU A 65 -2.08 16.00 0.58
C GLU A 65 -0.75 15.36 0.96
N LYS A 66 -0.76 14.05 1.25
CA LYS A 66 0.43 13.27 1.60
C LYS A 66 0.42 11.94 0.87
N GLU A 67 1.59 11.51 0.44
CA GLU A 67 1.82 10.23 -0.21
C GLU A 67 3.10 9.59 0.36
N LYS A 68 3.06 8.28 0.60
CA LYS A 68 4.24 7.48 0.95
C LYS A 68 4.17 6.13 0.26
N ARG A 69 5.28 5.70 -0.35
CA ARG A 69 5.42 4.35 -0.91
C ARG A 69 6.26 3.47 0.01
N LEU A 70 5.82 2.25 0.23
CA LEU A 70 6.56 1.21 0.97
C LEU A 70 6.89 0.06 0.03
N LEU A 71 8.15 -0.38 0.06
CA LEU A 71 8.63 -1.55 -0.66
C LEU A 71 8.71 -2.73 0.31
N LEU A 72 7.96 -3.78 0.03
CA LEU A 72 7.73 -4.90 0.95
C LEU A 72 8.01 -6.20 0.20
N LYS A 73 8.71 -7.15 0.83
CA LYS A 73 9.16 -8.38 0.14
C LYS A 73 8.16 -9.51 0.23
N THR A 74 7.35 -9.54 1.28
CA THR A 74 6.41 -10.64 1.52
C THR A 74 4.97 -10.16 1.62
N ARG A 75 4.03 -11.06 1.35
CA ARG A 75 2.61 -10.83 1.58
C ARG A 75 2.34 -10.57 3.06
N ALA A 76 3.06 -11.25 3.95
CA ALA A 76 2.94 -11.02 5.39
C ALA A 76 3.29 -9.57 5.77
N GLU A 77 4.43 -9.06 5.28
CA GLU A 77 4.84 -7.66 5.48
C GLU A 77 3.83 -6.68 4.90
N LEU A 78 3.26 -6.98 3.73
CA LEU A 78 2.19 -6.17 3.14
C LEU A 78 0.96 -6.07 4.03
N LEU A 79 0.47 -7.20 4.53
CA LEU A 79 -0.71 -7.21 5.38
C LEU A 79 -0.46 -6.52 6.72
N GLU A 80 0.72 -6.70 7.30
CA GLU A 80 1.13 -6.02 8.54
C GLU A 80 1.21 -4.49 8.32
N ALA A 81 1.80 -4.04 7.23
CA ALA A 81 1.87 -2.61 6.90
C ALA A 81 0.48 -2.00 6.70
N ILE A 82 -0.44 -2.72 6.05
CA ILE A 82 -1.84 -2.29 5.89
C ILE A 82 -2.52 -2.20 7.25
N GLU A 83 -2.41 -3.23 8.10
CA GLU A 83 -3.02 -3.24 9.43
C GLU A 83 -2.49 -2.06 10.28
N ASN A 84 -1.18 -1.83 10.27
CA ASN A 84 -0.58 -0.69 10.96
C ASN A 84 -1.12 0.66 10.43
N TYR A 85 -1.32 0.77 9.11
CA TYR A 85 -1.88 1.97 8.49
C TYR A 85 -3.34 2.19 8.91
N GLN A 86 -4.11 1.11 9.04
CA GLN A 86 -5.50 1.18 9.47
C GLN A 86 -5.66 1.65 10.92
N ILE A 87 -4.67 1.36 11.78
CA ILE A 87 -4.66 1.76 13.19
C ILE A 87 -4.14 3.20 13.34
N ASN A 88 -3.05 3.57 12.65
CA ASN A 88 -2.37 4.86 12.81
C ASN A 88 -1.98 5.49 11.45
N PRO A 89 -2.94 5.93 10.61
CA PRO A 89 -2.65 6.30 9.22
C PRO A 89 -1.74 7.54 9.12
N LEU A 90 -2.05 8.59 9.89
CA LEU A 90 -1.27 9.81 9.89
C LEU A 90 0.19 9.58 10.34
N LEU A 91 0.38 8.74 11.36
CA LEU A 91 1.72 8.40 11.86
C LEU A 91 2.56 7.72 10.77
N MET A 92 2.00 6.74 10.07
CA MET A 92 2.73 6.05 9.00
C MET A 92 3.11 6.96 7.84
N LEU A 93 2.28 7.98 7.53
CA LEU A 93 2.56 8.99 6.51
C LEU A 93 3.62 10.01 6.94
N THR A 94 3.78 10.27 8.24
CA THR A 94 4.74 11.25 8.76
C THR A 94 5.99 10.63 9.37
N ASP A 95 6.06 9.30 9.54
CA ASP A 95 7.24 8.63 10.07
C ASP A 95 8.38 8.73 9.04
N GLU A 96 9.31 9.65 9.31
CA GLU A 96 10.53 9.93 8.52
C GLU A 96 11.63 8.87 8.72
N ARG A 97 11.34 7.71 9.33
CA ARG A 97 12.28 6.58 9.32
C ARG A 97 12.54 6.16 7.88
N GLU A 98 13.61 6.73 7.35
CA GLU A 98 14.12 6.64 5.99
C GLU A 98 14.12 5.21 5.49
N HIS A 99 13.31 4.94 4.47
CA HIS A 99 13.70 3.96 3.46
C HIS A 99 14.23 4.75 2.28
N MET A 100 15.56 4.88 2.25
CA MET A 100 16.34 5.43 1.15
C MET A 100 15.96 4.75 -0.17
N GLU A 101 15.43 5.51 -1.13
CA GLU A 101 15.76 5.27 -2.54
C GLU A 101 16.27 6.57 -3.15
N ILE A 102 17.57 6.54 -3.44
CA ILE A 102 18.27 7.52 -4.26
C ILE A 102 17.77 7.32 -5.69
N TYR A 103 16.72 8.04 -6.09
CA TYR A 103 16.43 8.23 -7.52
C TYR A 103 17.09 9.52 -7.99
N ARG A 104 18.31 9.40 -8.53
CA ARG A 104 18.90 10.42 -9.40
C ARG A 104 18.33 10.22 -10.80
N GLY A 105 17.37 11.08 -11.17
CA GLY A 105 17.09 11.44 -12.56
C GLY A 105 17.84 12.71 -12.91
#